data_AF-A0A8T5M086-F1
#
_entry.id   AF-A0A8T5M086-F1
#
_cell.length_a   1.000
_cell.length_b   1.000
_cell.length_c   1.000
_cell.angle_alpha   90.00
_cell.angle_beta   90.00
_cell.angle_gamma   90.00
#
_symmetry.space_group_name_H-M   'P 1'
#
loop_
_entity.id
_entity.type
_entity.pdbx_description
1 polymer ?
#
loop_
_entity_poly.entity_id
_entity_poly.type
_entity_poly.pdbx_seq_one_letter_code
_entity_poly.pdbx_strand_id
1 'polypeptide(L)'
;MIREVKPTKDALKTWVTNIVRHSSHFHYFLHNLGYGSRDTEFPHDMVGPGNKLTWENASRFALQYLDPKPDFMTYIFPAVEDHRQQHHHRMWNNPDPAFKTRPVPGATEQDMLGGALDANISLLENRAYQGGNHSYEQVLAVVDTNPAHKQHWMRRVVSDMRVLEQPRLEAITLEHIPNIGFEPEIHSHMITRVKEVVREFQGKGYQII
;
A
#
# COMPACT_ATOMS: atom_id res chain seq x y z
N MET A 1 6.81 -30.24 -10.55
CA MET A 1 6.57 -29.83 -9.15
C MET A 1 7.33 -28.54 -8.90
N ILE A 2 6.64 -27.44 -8.64
CA ILE A 2 7.28 -26.20 -8.21
C ILE A 2 7.68 -26.40 -6.75
N ARG A 3 8.98 -26.25 -6.44
CA ARG A 3 9.49 -26.34 -5.06
C ARG A 3 8.80 -25.26 -4.23
N GLU A 4 8.28 -25.62 -3.06
CA GLU A 4 7.68 -24.67 -2.13
C GLU A 4 8.78 -23.72 -1.63
N VAL A 5 8.68 -22.44 -2.01
CA VAL A 5 9.58 -21.38 -1.55
C VAL A 5 8.92 -20.73 -0.33
N LYS A 6 9.65 -20.65 0.79
CA LYS A 6 9.17 -20.06 2.04
C LYS A 6 9.88 -18.73 2.29
N PRO A 7 9.19 -17.72 2.85
CA PRO A 7 9.85 -16.48 3.23
C PRO A 7 10.84 -16.73 4.38
N THR A 8 11.84 -15.88 4.51
CA THR A 8 12.69 -15.84 5.70
C THR A 8 12.05 -14.93 6.76
N LYS A 9 12.53 -15.03 8.01
CA LYS A 9 12.18 -14.10 9.09
C LYS A 9 12.42 -12.64 8.65
N ASP A 10 13.57 -12.35 8.07
CA ASP A 10 13.95 -10.98 7.69
C ASP A 10 13.11 -10.45 6.54
N ALA A 11 12.75 -11.31 5.59
CA ALA A 11 11.85 -10.97 4.50
C ALA A 11 10.44 -10.62 5.01
N LEU A 12 9.90 -11.39 5.97
CA LEU A 12 8.63 -11.08 6.62
C LEU A 12 8.72 -9.79 7.45
N LYS A 13 9.79 -9.62 8.25
CA LYS A 13 10.01 -8.39 9.01
C LYS A 13 10.03 -7.16 8.09
N THR A 14 10.75 -7.26 6.99
CA THR A 14 10.85 -6.19 5.98
C THR A 14 9.48 -5.92 5.35
N TRP A 15 8.74 -6.96 4.95
CA TRP A 15 7.38 -6.80 4.41
C TRP A 15 6.46 -6.08 5.39
N VAL A 16 6.32 -6.57 6.62
CA VAL A 16 5.42 -5.99 7.62
C VAL A 16 5.82 -4.54 7.91
N THR A 17 7.13 -4.26 8.06
CA THR A 17 7.61 -2.88 8.28
C THR A 17 7.22 -1.96 7.14
N ASN A 18 7.37 -2.40 5.89
CA ASN A 18 7.03 -1.60 4.73
C ASN A 18 5.52 -1.35 4.62
N ILE A 19 4.67 -2.34 4.97
CA ILE A 19 3.22 -2.12 4.99
C ILE A 19 2.81 -1.14 6.08
N VAL A 20 3.40 -1.21 7.28
CA VAL A 20 3.12 -0.23 8.34
C VAL A 20 3.54 1.17 7.91
N ARG A 21 4.73 1.34 7.32
CA ARG A 21 5.19 2.62 6.79
C ARG A 21 4.26 3.17 5.73
N HIS A 22 3.87 2.32 4.78
CA HIS A 22 2.97 2.69 3.69
C HIS A 22 1.60 3.13 4.20
N SER A 23 0.99 2.32 5.07
CA SER A 23 -0.30 2.63 5.67
C SER A 23 -0.23 3.91 6.53
N SER A 24 0.87 4.13 7.26
CA SER A 24 1.10 5.39 8.01
C SER A 24 1.25 6.59 7.07
N HIS A 25 1.99 6.45 5.96
CA HIS A 25 2.17 7.52 4.96
C HIS A 25 0.84 7.88 4.30
N PHE A 26 0.05 6.86 3.96
CA PHE A 26 -1.30 7.01 3.42
C PHE A 26 -2.18 7.79 4.39
N HIS A 27 -2.28 7.36 5.64
CA HIS A 27 -3.11 8.00 6.65
C HIS A 27 -2.66 9.41 7.02
N TYR A 28 -1.35 9.68 7.03
CA TYR A 28 -0.83 11.03 7.19
C TYR A 28 -1.42 11.98 6.14
N PHE A 29 -1.34 11.62 4.86
CA PHE A 29 -1.87 12.48 3.80
C PHE A 29 -3.39 12.48 3.76
N LEU A 30 -4.04 11.33 3.97
CA LEU A 30 -5.49 11.20 4.00
C LEU A 30 -6.10 12.20 5.00
N HIS A 31 -5.54 12.22 6.21
CA HIS A 31 -5.92 13.14 7.28
C HIS A 31 -5.68 14.61 6.89
N ASN A 32 -4.44 14.94 6.52
CA ASN A 32 -4.03 16.33 6.31
C ASN A 32 -4.63 16.97 5.04
N LEU A 33 -5.03 16.16 4.05
CA LEU A 33 -5.68 16.62 2.82
C LEU A 33 -7.20 16.51 2.86
N GLY A 34 -7.77 15.87 3.88
CA GLY A 34 -9.23 15.67 3.99
C GLY A 34 -9.79 14.76 2.90
N TYR A 35 -9.04 13.72 2.51
CA TYR A 35 -9.42 12.77 1.46
C TYR A 35 -10.02 11.47 2.03
N GLY A 36 -10.60 10.66 1.15
CA GLY A 36 -11.00 9.27 1.36
C GLY A 36 -11.82 8.99 2.62
N SER A 37 -12.74 9.90 2.95
CA SER A 37 -13.71 9.75 4.05
C SER A 37 -14.63 8.53 3.97
N ARG A 38 -14.50 7.72 2.91
CA ARG A 38 -15.31 6.55 2.59
C ARG A 38 -14.52 5.26 2.46
N ASP A 39 -13.20 5.29 2.62
CA ASP A 39 -12.48 4.03 2.73
C ASP A 39 -12.99 3.29 3.98
N THR A 40 -13.37 2.03 3.83
CA THR A 40 -13.92 1.22 4.93
C THR A 40 -12.90 0.22 5.46
N GLU A 41 -11.76 0.09 4.79
CA GLU A 41 -10.74 -0.91 5.05
C GLU A 41 -9.58 -0.27 5.85
N PHE A 42 -9.89 0.17 7.08
CA PHE A 42 -8.96 0.88 7.94
C PHE A 42 -8.36 0.04 9.08
N PRO A 43 -7.03 0.05 9.28
CA PRO A 43 -6.04 0.82 8.52
C PRO A 43 -5.77 0.29 7.10
N HIS A 44 -5.50 1.22 6.16
CA HIS A 44 -5.21 0.92 4.73
C HIS A 44 -4.23 -0.24 4.60
N ASP A 45 -4.51 -1.17 3.67
CA ASP A 45 -3.77 -2.41 3.41
C ASP A 45 -3.68 -3.44 4.56
N MET A 46 -4.12 -3.13 5.77
CA MET A 46 -3.88 -3.95 6.96
C MET A 46 -5.10 -4.75 7.42
N VAL A 47 -6.29 -4.42 6.92
CA VAL A 47 -7.56 -5.05 7.26
C VAL A 47 -8.44 -5.28 6.03
N GLY A 48 -9.52 -6.04 6.22
CA GLY A 48 -10.46 -6.36 5.15
C GLY A 48 -10.02 -7.55 4.28
N PRO A 49 -10.88 -7.95 3.32
CA PRO A 49 -10.54 -8.97 2.34
C PRO A 49 -9.29 -8.57 1.55
N GLY A 50 -8.39 -9.51 1.27
CA GLY A 50 -7.19 -9.20 0.49
C GLY A 50 -6.11 -8.39 1.22
N ASN A 51 -6.23 -8.15 2.52
CA ASN A 51 -5.22 -7.35 3.23
C ASN A 51 -3.83 -7.99 3.16
N LYS A 52 -2.81 -7.14 3.16
CA LYS A 52 -1.40 -7.52 2.93
C LYS A 52 -0.75 -8.22 4.12
N LEU A 53 -1.43 -8.29 5.25
CA LEU A 53 -0.90 -8.79 6.52
C LEU A 53 -1.50 -10.14 6.97
N THR A 54 -2.39 -10.74 6.19
CA THR A 54 -2.73 -12.17 6.39
C THR A 54 -1.50 -13.03 6.17
N TRP A 55 -1.41 -14.17 6.84
CA TRP A 55 -0.33 -15.13 6.59
C TRP A 55 -0.20 -15.50 5.10
N GLU A 56 -1.32 -15.74 4.43
CA GLU A 56 -1.38 -16.14 3.02
C GLU A 56 -0.77 -15.08 2.10
N ASN A 57 -1.08 -13.81 2.32
CA ASN A 57 -0.57 -12.72 1.49
C ASN A 57 0.84 -12.31 1.89
N ALA A 58 1.08 -12.10 3.18
CA ALA A 58 2.39 -11.67 3.68
C ALA A 58 3.50 -12.68 3.36
N SER A 59 3.23 -13.99 3.50
CA SER A 59 4.23 -15.02 3.21
C SER A 59 4.64 -15.05 1.74
N ARG A 60 3.72 -14.71 0.83
CA ARG A 60 3.98 -14.60 -0.61
C ARG A 60 4.68 -13.29 -0.95
N PHE A 61 4.13 -12.15 -0.50
CA PHE A 61 4.71 -10.84 -0.78
C PHE A 61 6.14 -10.72 -0.24
N ALA A 62 6.44 -11.31 0.92
CA ALA A 62 7.78 -11.32 1.48
C ALA A 62 8.82 -12.01 0.57
N LEU A 63 8.41 -12.93 -0.32
CA LEU A 63 9.34 -13.62 -1.22
C LEU A 63 10.08 -12.67 -2.16
N GLN A 64 9.55 -11.46 -2.42
CA GLN A 64 10.22 -10.44 -3.23
C GLN A 64 11.58 -10.00 -2.66
N TYR A 65 11.82 -10.21 -1.36
CA TYR A 65 13.07 -9.84 -0.68
C TYR A 65 14.13 -10.96 -0.65
N LEU A 66 13.84 -12.15 -1.21
CA LEU A 66 14.78 -13.26 -1.20
C LEU A 66 15.76 -13.24 -2.38
N ASP A 67 15.29 -12.88 -3.58
CA ASP A 67 16.09 -12.75 -4.80
C ASP A 67 15.27 -11.96 -5.84
N PRO A 68 15.73 -10.81 -6.38
CA PRO A 68 14.92 -9.92 -7.23
C PRO A 68 14.74 -10.41 -8.68
N LYS A 69 14.69 -11.73 -8.93
CA LYS A 69 14.58 -12.27 -10.30
C LYS A 69 13.19 -12.03 -10.90
N PRO A 70 13.08 -11.81 -12.23
CA PRO A 70 11.80 -11.59 -12.91
C PRO A 70 10.74 -12.67 -12.68
N ASP A 71 11.15 -13.92 -12.47
CA ASP A 71 10.25 -15.06 -12.28
C ASP A 71 9.54 -15.07 -10.91
N PHE A 72 9.96 -14.22 -9.95
CA PHE A 72 9.31 -14.11 -8.64
C PHE A 72 7.87 -13.59 -8.72
N MET A 73 7.51 -12.92 -9.81
CA MET A 73 6.14 -12.50 -10.08
C MET A 73 5.16 -13.68 -9.97
N THR A 74 5.55 -14.88 -10.41
CA THR A 74 4.68 -16.07 -10.33
C THR A 74 4.31 -16.47 -8.91
N TYR A 75 5.19 -16.24 -7.93
CA TYR A 75 4.94 -16.56 -6.52
C TYR A 75 4.11 -15.49 -5.80
N ILE A 76 4.28 -14.22 -6.17
CA ILE A 76 3.59 -13.11 -5.52
C ILE A 76 2.23 -12.80 -6.17
N PHE A 77 2.06 -13.12 -7.45
CA PHE A 77 0.87 -12.75 -8.23
C PHE A 77 -0.45 -13.19 -7.58
N PRO A 78 -0.58 -14.39 -7.00
CA PRO A 78 -1.80 -14.76 -6.29
C PRO A 78 -2.15 -13.82 -5.11
N ALA A 79 -1.15 -13.32 -4.36
CA ALA A 79 -1.40 -12.36 -3.29
C ALA A 79 -1.70 -10.95 -3.84
N VAL A 80 -1.13 -10.59 -4.99
CA VAL A 80 -1.48 -9.35 -5.71
C VAL A 80 -2.93 -9.37 -6.15
N GLU A 81 -3.41 -10.47 -6.74
CA GLU A 81 -4.80 -10.60 -7.20
C GLU A 81 -5.80 -10.61 -6.05
N ASP A 82 -5.44 -11.23 -4.93
CA ASP A 82 -6.25 -11.18 -3.70
C ASP A 82 -6.32 -9.75 -3.16
N HIS A 83 -5.19 -9.04 -3.07
CA HIS A 83 -5.15 -7.65 -2.63
C HIS A 83 -5.91 -6.69 -3.55
N ARG A 84 -5.92 -6.94 -4.87
CA ARG A 84 -6.72 -6.17 -5.84
C ARG A 84 -8.24 -6.27 -5.61
N GLN A 85 -8.69 -7.19 -4.76
CA GLN A 85 -10.08 -7.25 -4.32
C GLN A 85 -10.42 -6.19 -3.28
N GLN A 86 -9.49 -5.37 -2.79
CA GLN A 86 -9.84 -4.26 -1.90
C GLN A 86 -10.62 -3.16 -2.62
N HIS A 87 -11.45 -2.43 -1.87
CA HIS A 87 -12.41 -1.48 -2.42
C HIS A 87 -11.73 -0.40 -3.25
N HIS A 88 -10.67 0.20 -2.72
CA HIS A 88 -9.93 1.26 -3.41
C HIS A 88 -9.35 0.76 -4.76
N HIS A 89 -8.84 -0.48 -4.84
CA HIS A 89 -8.37 -1.04 -6.11
C HIS A 89 -9.48 -1.23 -7.13
N ARG A 90 -10.66 -1.71 -6.70
CA ARG A 90 -11.81 -1.91 -7.59
C ARG A 90 -12.30 -0.61 -8.20
N MET A 91 -12.36 0.46 -7.40
CA MET A 91 -12.80 1.78 -7.86
C MET A 91 -11.73 2.47 -8.72
N TRP A 92 -10.46 2.36 -8.31
CA TRP A 92 -9.33 3.03 -8.98
C TRP A 92 -8.95 2.41 -10.32
N ASN A 93 -8.83 1.08 -10.38
CA ASN A 93 -8.21 0.42 -11.52
C ASN A 93 -9.12 0.26 -12.73
N ASN A 94 -10.44 0.24 -12.53
CA ASN A 94 -11.40 -0.01 -13.58
C ASN A 94 -11.94 1.32 -14.15
N PRO A 95 -11.86 1.54 -15.47
CA PRO A 95 -12.56 2.64 -16.11
C PRO A 95 -14.04 2.27 -16.33
N ASP A 96 -14.86 3.27 -16.68
CA ASP A 96 -16.17 3.05 -17.25
C ASP A 96 -16.04 2.29 -18.59
N PRO A 97 -16.70 1.12 -18.75
CA PRO A 97 -16.66 0.36 -20.00
C PRO A 97 -17.15 1.15 -21.23
N ALA A 98 -18.12 2.06 -21.04
CA ALA A 98 -18.65 2.92 -22.09
C ALA A 98 -17.80 4.17 -22.33
N PHE A 99 -17.12 4.66 -21.28
CA PHE A 99 -16.30 5.87 -21.33
C PHE A 99 -14.93 5.62 -20.69
N LYS A 100 -13.98 5.04 -21.43
CA LYS A 100 -12.64 4.66 -20.92
C LYS A 100 -11.82 5.80 -20.28
N THR A 101 -12.25 7.05 -20.43
CA THR A 101 -11.67 8.24 -19.81
C THR A 101 -12.32 8.63 -18.48
N ARG A 102 -13.30 7.86 -17.99
CA ARG A 102 -14.01 8.07 -16.73
C ARG A 102 -13.78 6.89 -15.78
N PRO A 103 -13.84 7.13 -14.46
CA PRO A 103 -13.85 6.05 -13.47
C PRO A 103 -15.03 5.08 -13.68
N VAL A 104 -14.92 3.86 -13.14
CA VAL A 104 -16.02 2.88 -13.14
C VAL A 104 -17.31 3.47 -12.55
N PRO A 105 -18.51 3.14 -13.09
CA PRO A 105 -19.77 3.60 -12.52
C PRO A 105 -19.88 3.28 -11.02
N GLY A 106 -20.23 4.29 -10.22
CA GLY A 106 -20.33 4.19 -8.77
C GLY A 106 -19.08 4.63 -8.01
N ALA A 107 -17.92 4.79 -8.68
CA ALA A 107 -16.76 5.43 -8.06
C ALA A 107 -17.04 6.91 -7.80
N THR A 108 -16.80 7.35 -6.57
CA THR A 108 -16.94 8.75 -6.17
C THR A 108 -15.61 9.50 -6.29
N GLU A 109 -15.65 10.82 -6.19
CA GLU A 109 -14.44 11.64 -6.10
C GLU A 109 -13.52 11.20 -4.96
N GLN A 110 -14.07 10.83 -3.79
CA GLN A 110 -13.28 10.38 -2.65
C GLN A 110 -12.58 9.05 -2.90
N ASP A 111 -13.23 8.12 -3.62
CA ASP A 111 -12.60 6.87 -4.03
C ASP A 111 -11.41 7.12 -4.98
N MET A 112 -11.57 8.07 -5.89
CA MET A 112 -10.51 8.42 -6.84
C MET A 112 -9.35 9.16 -6.20
N LEU A 113 -9.61 10.04 -5.23
CA LEU A 113 -8.58 10.72 -4.45
C LEU A 113 -7.80 9.72 -3.59
N GLY A 114 -8.49 8.79 -2.92
CA GLY A 114 -7.84 7.71 -2.16
C GLY A 114 -6.97 6.81 -3.04
N GLY A 115 -7.49 6.35 -4.18
CA GLY A 115 -6.72 5.53 -5.12
C GLY A 115 -5.51 6.26 -5.74
N ALA A 116 -5.66 7.56 -6.05
CA ALA A 116 -4.55 8.37 -6.53
C ALA A 116 -3.49 8.61 -5.45
N LEU A 117 -3.91 8.75 -4.19
CA LEU A 117 -3.01 8.88 -3.05
C LEU A 117 -2.19 7.61 -2.82
N ASP A 118 -2.84 6.45 -2.77
CA ASP A 118 -2.17 5.14 -2.66
C ASP A 118 -1.14 4.95 -3.79
N ALA A 119 -1.54 5.22 -5.03
CA ALA A 119 -0.67 5.09 -6.19
C ALA A 119 0.54 6.03 -6.13
N ASN A 120 0.35 7.30 -5.81
CA ASN A 120 1.43 8.29 -5.73
C ASN A 120 2.39 7.96 -4.58
N ILE A 121 1.88 7.60 -3.40
CA ILE A 121 2.69 7.18 -2.25
C ILE A 121 3.54 5.96 -2.62
N SER A 122 2.96 4.97 -3.30
CA SER A 122 3.72 3.79 -3.72
C SER A 122 4.93 4.13 -4.60
N LEU A 123 4.86 5.21 -5.40
CA LEU A 123 5.98 5.68 -6.23
C LEU A 123 7.03 6.47 -5.44
N LEU A 124 6.62 7.19 -4.38
CA LEU A 124 7.55 7.92 -3.51
C LEU A 124 8.36 6.99 -2.60
N GLU A 125 7.86 5.78 -2.36
CA GLU A 125 8.51 4.76 -1.53
C GLU A 125 9.56 3.94 -2.28
N ASN A 126 10.51 3.36 -1.53
CA ASN A 126 11.63 2.62 -2.12
C ASN A 126 11.20 1.20 -2.50
N ARG A 127 10.46 1.08 -3.60
CA ARG A 127 9.96 -0.19 -4.10
C ARG A 127 10.77 -0.59 -5.33
N ALA A 128 11.67 -1.57 -5.15
CA ALA A 128 12.62 -1.98 -6.19
C ALA A 128 11.93 -2.38 -7.52
N TYR A 129 10.77 -3.04 -7.44
CA TYR A 129 10.00 -3.46 -8.62
C TYR A 129 9.32 -2.28 -9.36
N GLN A 130 9.28 -1.08 -8.78
CA GLN A 130 8.79 0.15 -9.41
C GLN A 130 9.92 1.07 -9.86
N GLY A 131 11.19 0.70 -9.68
CA GLY A 131 12.35 1.56 -10.00
C GLY A 131 12.95 2.31 -8.80
N GLY A 132 12.48 2.03 -7.57
CA GLY A 132 12.98 2.66 -6.35
C GLY A 132 12.20 3.93 -5.97
N ASN A 133 12.86 4.86 -5.26
CA ASN A 133 12.28 6.14 -4.85
C ASN A 133 12.17 7.10 -6.04
N HIS A 134 10.98 7.67 -6.26
CA HIS A 134 10.77 8.71 -7.25
C HIS A 134 10.70 10.10 -6.59
N SER A 135 11.25 11.12 -7.25
CA SER A 135 10.89 12.51 -6.98
C SER A 135 9.48 12.79 -7.49
N TYR A 136 8.85 13.88 -7.02
CA TYR A 136 7.54 14.25 -7.54
C TYR A 136 7.53 14.53 -9.05
N GLU A 137 8.62 15.03 -9.63
CA GLU A 137 8.76 15.22 -11.08
C GLU A 137 8.75 13.88 -11.81
N GLN A 138 9.44 12.88 -11.26
CA GLN A 138 9.42 11.52 -11.80
C GLN A 138 8.03 10.88 -11.65
N VAL A 139 7.33 11.13 -10.53
CA VAL A 139 5.93 10.72 -10.38
C VAL A 139 5.06 11.36 -11.47
N LEU A 140 5.19 12.66 -11.74
CA LEU A 140 4.42 13.33 -12.81
C LEU A 140 4.71 12.73 -14.19
N ALA A 141 5.94 12.31 -14.48
CA ALA A 141 6.26 11.60 -15.71
C ALA A 141 5.55 10.23 -15.80
N VAL A 142 5.43 9.49 -14.68
CA VAL A 142 4.66 8.23 -14.62
C VAL A 142 3.15 8.48 -14.78
N VAL A 143 2.64 9.62 -14.30
CA VAL A 143 1.23 10.00 -14.50
C VAL A 143 0.90 10.10 -15.99
N ASP A 144 1.81 10.61 -16.81
CA ASP A 144 1.59 10.78 -18.25
C ASP A 144 1.39 9.45 -18.99
N THR A 145 1.93 8.35 -18.45
CA THR A 145 1.81 7.01 -19.02
C THR A 145 0.62 6.21 -18.48
N ASN A 146 -0.11 6.75 -17.49
CA ASN A 146 -1.28 6.08 -16.91
C ASN A 146 -2.53 6.23 -17.79
N PRO A 147 -3.54 5.35 -17.64
CA PRO A 147 -4.85 5.52 -18.27
C PRO A 147 -5.47 6.90 -18.01
N ALA A 148 -6.10 7.48 -19.03
CA ALA A 148 -6.63 8.86 -18.99
C ALA A 148 -7.55 9.14 -17.79
N HIS A 149 -8.36 8.16 -17.36
CA HIS A 149 -9.28 8.33 -16.22
C HIS A 149 -8.58 8.49 -14.87
N LYS A 150 -7.30 8.14 -14.77
CA LYS A 150 -6.47 8.26 -13.56
C LYS A 150 -5.66 9.55 -13.53
N GLN A 151 -5.24 10.05 -14.70
CA GLN A 151 -4.22 11.11 -14.80
C GLN A 151 -4.61 12.38 -14.03
N HIS A 152 -5.84 12.86 -14.21
CA HIS A 152 -6.32 14.07 -13.54
C HIS A 152 -6.21 13.96 -12.01
N TRP A 153 -6.64 12.82 -11.46
CA TRP A 153 -6.60 12.56 -10.01
C TRP A 153 -5.18 12.47 -9.49
N MET A 154 -4.29 11.73 -10.17
CA MET A 154 -2.89 11.63 -9.74
C MET A 154 -2.21 13.00 -9.72
N ARG A 155 -2.42 13.85 -10.74
CA ARG A 155 -1.84 15.20 -10.77
C ARG A 155 -2.34 16.08 -9.63
N ARG A 156 -3.65 16.06 -9.38
CA ARG A 156 -4.26 16.81 -8.27
C ARG A 156 -3.63 16.39 -6.95
N VAL A 157 -3.58 15.08 -6.68
CA VAL A 157 -3.01 14.57 -5.44
C VAL A 157 -1.51 14.89 -5.32
N VAL A 158 -0.72 14.81 -6.40
CA VAL A 158 0.69 15.25 -6.37
C VAL A 158 0.80 16.73 -6.00
N SER A 159 -0.04 17.59 -6.60
CA SER A 159 -0.05 19.02 -6.29
C SER A 159 -0.35 19.28 -4.81
N ASP A 160 -1.32 18.56 -4.26
CA ASP A 160 -1.78 18.73 -2.89
C ASP A 160 -0.77 18.13 -1.88
N MET A 161 -0.11 17.00 -2.20
CA MET A 161 0.95 16.43 -1.36
C MET A 161 2.20 17.31 -1.29
N ARG A 162 2.53 18.03 -2.37
CA ARG A 162 3.73 18.89 -2.46
C ARG A 162 3.74 20.06 -1.49
N VAL A 163 2.57 20.50 -1.03
CA VAL A 163 2.47 21.64 -0.10
C VAL A 163 2.57 21.22 1.37
N LEU A 164 2.63 19.92 1.66
CA LEU A 164 2.78 19.37 3.00
C LEU A 164 4.22 18.89 3.24
N GLU A 165 4.63 18.93 4.50
CA GLU A 165 5.89 18.33 4.94
C GLU A 165 5.84 16.80 4.81
N GLN A 166 6.94 16.17 4.41
CA GLN A 166 7.00 14.70 4.39
C GLN A 166 7.18 14.14 5.81
N PRO A 167 6.41 13.13 6.22
CA PRO A 167 6.59 12.51 7.51
C PRO A 167 7.90 11.67 7.55
N ARG A 168 8.48 11.53 8.74
CA ARG A 168 9.70 10.74 8.99
C ARG A 168 9.37 9.24 9.09
N LEU A 169 9.17 8.59 7.95
CA LEU A 169 8.80 7.16 7.88
C LEU A 169 9.90 6.21 8.39
N GLU A 170 11.15 6.64 8.35
CA GLU A 170 12.32 5.89 8.83
C GLU A 170 12.28 5.64 10.34
N ALA A 171 11.57 6.49 11.11
CA ALA A 171 11.37 6.32 12.54
C ALA A 171 10.42 5.15 12.88
N ILE A 172 9.66 4.65 11.90
CA ILE A 172 8.73 3.54 12.08
C ILE A 172 9.50 2.22 11.99
N THR A 173 9.45 1.43 13.06
CA THR A 173 9.89 0.04 13.13
C THR A 173 8.78 -0.83 13.75
N LEU A 174 8.93 -2.16 13.74
CA LEU A 174 7.94 -3.04 14.36
C LEU A 174 7.96 -2.96 15.90
N GLU A 175 9.11 -2.60 16.48
CA GLU A 175 9.30 -2.38 17.91
C GLU A 175 8.71 -1.03 18.35
N HIS A 176 8.71 -0.03 17.45
CA HIS A 176 8.23 1.31 17.74
C HIS A 176 7.57 1.95 16.51
N ILE A 177 6.24 2.12 16.59
CA ILE A 177 5.44 2.79 15.56
C ILE A 177 4.99 4.14 16.15
N PRO A 178 5.73 5.25 15.93
CA PRO A 178 5.28 6.57 16.39
C PRO A 178 4.03 7.02 15.61
N ASN A 179 3.19 7.85 16.23
CA ASN A 179 2.18 8.58 15.48
C ASN A 179 2.87 9.75 14.76
N ILE A 180 2.75 9.80 13.44
CA ILE A 180 3.41 10.79 12.57
C ILE A 180 2.49 11.94 12.17
N GLY A 181 1.34 12.12 12.82
CA GLY A 181 0.43 13.24 12.60
C GLY A 181 -0.87 12.89 11.88
N PHE A 182 -1.44 11.71 12.18
CA PHE A 182 -2.80 11.31 11.78
C PHE A 182 -3.61 10.89 13.01
N GLU A 183 -4.89 10.55 12.84
CA GLU A 183 -5.83 10.30 13.93
C GLU A 183 -5.31 9.24 14.94
N PRO A 184 -5.33 9.54 16.25
CA PRO A 184 -4.87 8.60 17.27
C PRO A 184 -5.60 7.25 17.27
N GLU A 185 -6.87 7.23 16.88
CA GLU A 185 -7.65 5.99 16.77
C GLU A 185 -7.09 5.06 15.69
N ILE A 186 -6.79 5.60 14.51
CA ILE A 186 -6.18 4.85 13.41
C ILE A 186 -4.82 4.31 13.86
N HIS A 187 -4.02 5.15 14.54
CA HIS A 187 -2.72 4.74 15.07
C HIS A 187 -2.82 3.58 16.07
N SER A 188 -3.81 3.64 16.97
CA SER A 188 -4.11 2.56 17.92
C SER A 188 -4.51 1.26 17.22
N HIS A 189 -5.35 1.34 16.18
CA HIS A 189 -5.73 0.19 15.36
C HIS A 189 -4.53 -0.41 14.61
N MET A 190 -3.63 0.41 14.06
CA MET A 190 -2.39 -0.05 13.43
C MET A 190 -1.51 -0.81 14.42
N ILE A 191 -1.27 -0.26 15.61
CA ILE A 191 -0.47 -0.93 16.65
C ILE A 191 -1.09 -2.27 17.04
N THR A 192 -2.40 -2.30 17.24
CA THR A 192 -3.14 -3.52 17.60
C THR A 192 -2.97 -4.58 16.52
N ARG A 193 -3.21 -4.20 15.26
CA ARG A 193 -3.09 -5.10 14.13
C ARG A 193 -1.67 -5.64 13.96
N VAL A 194 -0.64 -4.82 14.14
CA VAL A 194 0.76 -5.28 14.09
C VAL A 194 1.06 -6.29 15.19
N LYS A 195 0.58 -6.07 16.43
CA LYS A 195 0.75 -7.03 17.53
C LYS A 195 0.09 -8.38 17.23
N GLU A 196 -1.09 -8.38 16.61
CA GLU A 196 -1.77 -9.61 16.18
C GLU A 196 -0.96 -10.37 15.13
N VAL A 197 -0.50 -9.66 14.09
CA VAL A 197 0.30 -10.24 12.99
C VAL A 197 1.61 -10.84 13.52
N VAL A 198 2.29 -10.15 14.44
CA VAL A 198 3.51 -10.65 15.07
C VAL A 198 3.23 -11.97 15.83
N ARG A 199 2.16 -12.03 16.62
CA ARG A 199 1.78 -13.25 17.35
C ARG A 199 1.40 -14.38 16.40
N GLU A 200 0.65 -14.08 15.35
CA GLU A 200 0.28 -15.04 14.31
C GLU A 200 1.52 -15.66 13.68
N PHE A 201 2.49 -14.83 13.28
CA PHE A 201 3.71 -15.29 12.61
C PHE A 201 4.62 -16.06 13.57
N GLN A 202 4.69 -15.66 14.84
CA GLN A 202 5.35 -16.43 15.89
C GLN A 202 4.75 -17.83 16.04
N GLY A 203 3.41 -17.96 15.99
CA GLY A 203 2.71 -19.25 15.98
C GLY A 203 3.03 -20.11 14.75
N LYS A 204 3.50 -19.50 13.65
CA LYS A 204 4.01 -20.18 12.44
C LYS A 204 5.52 -20.45 12.48
N GLY A 205 6.20 -20.11 13.57
CA GLY A 205 7.65 -20.29 13.74
C GLY A 205 8.52 -19.11 13.30
N TYR A 206 7.94 -17.93 13.03
CA TYR A 206 8.64 -16.73 12.58
C TYR A 206 8.66 -15.64 13.66
N GLN A 207 9.78 -15.48 14.35
CA GLN A 207 9.97 -14.42 15.34
C GLN A 207 10.42 -13.11 14.68
N ILE A 208 9.50 -12.27 14.18
CA ILE A 208 9.85 -11.06 13.41
C ILE A 208 10.14 -9.81 14.27
N ILE A 209 9.88 -9.89 15.58
CA ILE A 209 10.33 -8.97 16.63
C ILE A 209 11.17 -9.79 17.61
#